data_AF-A0A369ZQX0-F1
#
_entry.id   AF-A0A369ZQX0-F1
#
_cell.length_a   1.000
_cell.length_b   1.000
_cell.length_c   1.000
_cell.angle_alpha   90.00
_cell.angle_beta   90.00
_cell.angle_gamma   90.00
#
_symmetry.space_group_name_H-M   'P 1'
#
loop_
_entity.id
_entity.type
_entity.pdbx_description
1 polymer ?
#
loop_
_entity_poly.entity_id
_entity_poly.type
_entity_poly.pdbx_seq_one_letter_code
_entity_poly.pdbx_strand_id
1 'polypeptide(L)'
;ERHVTKFRWVSSQTYFKKEGRFKIALTNEIMPYLTQLKGQFTQYQLNHISGFSSVHAIRLYELFTQYKRLGERYISVEELKKWLQLEDKYDRYNNLNQWVLIPALSEINEKSDLFVGYEPIKRGRKIIGVEFNITHEKPVKKRPAFPHKNKYGKFVKLDTQNPKMSNAEYGNYARDCLKILEDFYSDLADVTTEDLRHYWVFLTSNASFRSKLGKRSDFLNELQNRGYKIVNCELVKV
;
A
#
# COMPACT_ATOMS: atom_id res chain seq x y z
N GLU A 1 -33.82 -10.30 -29.05
CA GLU A 1 -32.74 -11.08 -29.70
C GLU A 1 -31.40 -10.77 -29.04
N ARG A 2 -30.55 -11.78 -28.80
CA ARG A 2 -29.15 -11.54 -28.38
C ARG A 2 -28.27 -11.57 -29.63
N HIS A 3 -27.99 -10.41 -30.20
CA HIS A 3 -27.02 -10.26 -31.30
C HIS A 3 -25.69 -9.74 -30.75
N VAL A 4 -24.58 -10.15 -31.37
CA VAL A 4 -23.23 -9.66 -31.06
C VAL A 4 -22.76 -8.81 -32.24
N THR A 5 -22.54 -7.53 -32.00
CA THR A 5 -22.03 -6.58 -33.00
C THR A 5 -20.54 -6.35 -32.79
N LYS A 6 -19.74 -6.52 -33.86
CA LYS A 6 -18.32 -6.15 -33.89
C LYS A 6 -18.13 -4.96 -34.84
N PHE A 7 -17.44 -3.93 -34.38
CA PHE A 7 -17.11 -2.76 -35.18
C PHE A 7 -15.63 -2.36 -34.97
N ARG A 8 -15.08 -1.59 -35.91
CA ARG A 8 -13.69 -1.10 -35.83
C ARG A 8 -13.62 0.11 -34.92
N TRP A 9 -12.46 0.35 -34.30
CA TRP A 9 -12.24 1.57 -33.51
C TRP A 9 -12.03 2.82 -34.38
N VAL A 10 -11.23 2.68 -35.43
CA VAL A 10 -10.80 3.80 -36.30
C VAL A 10 -11.41 3.63 -37.68
N SER A 11 -12.09 4.66 -38.16
CA SER A 11 -12.66 4.73 -39.51
C SER A 11 -11.64 5.22 -40.54
N SER A 12 -10.76 6.14 -40.15
CA SER A 12 -9.64 6.61 -40.99
C SER A 12 -8.48 7.14 -40.15
N GLN A 13 -7.27 7.09 -40.73
CA GLN A 13 -6.06 7.65 -40.14
C GLN A 13 -5.31 8.49 -41.18
N THR A 14 -4.70 9.59 -40.74
CA THR A 14 -3.87 10.46 -41.56
C THR A 14 -2.62 10.85 -40.79
N TYR A 15 -1.45 10.65 -41.39
CA TYR A 15 -0.17 11.10 -40.84
C TYR A 15 0.35 12.28 -41.65
N PHE A 16 0.65 13.38 -40.97
CA PHE A 16 1.18 14.59 -41.58
C PHE A 16 2.71 14.51 -41.55
N LYS A 17 3.28 14.11 -42.69
CA LYS A 17 4.72 13.88 -42.82
C LYS A 17 5.49 15.13 -42.40
N LYS A 18 6.59 14.94 -41.65
CA LYS A 18 7.48 15.98 -41.13
C LYS A 18 6.88 16.91 -40.06
N GLU A 19 5.64 16.69 -39.62
CA GLU A 19 5.01 17.49 -38.55
C GLU A 19 4.91 16.75 -37.20
N GLY A 20 5.18 15.44 -37.16
CA GLY A 20 4.94 14.62 -35.96
C GLY A 20 3.47 14.49 -35.57
N ARG A 21 2.55 14.92 -36.45
CA ARG A 21 1.11 15.00 -36.19
C ARG A 21 0.37 13.86 -36.88
N PHE A 22 -0.61 13.30 -36.19
CA PHE A 22 -1.56 12.34 -36.75
C PHE A 22 -2.99 12.78 -36.47
N LYS A 23 -3.90 12.37 -37.34
CA LYS A 23 -5.35 12.51 -37.17
C LYS A 23 -5.97 11.12 -37.27
N ILE A 24 -6.82 10.80 -36.31
CA ILE A 24 -7.67 9.61 -36.34
C ILE A 24 -9.12 10.06 -36.36
N ALA A 25 -9.96 9.36 -37.13
CA ALA A 25 -11.40 9.46 -37.03
C ALA A 25 -11.91 8.18 -36.39
N LEU A 26 -12.68 8.31 -35.30
CA LEU A 26 -13.35 7.18 -34.68
C LEU A 26 -14.60 6.79 -35.47
N THR A 27 -15.06 5.55 -35.29
CA THR A 27 -16.31 5.08 -35.89
C THR A 27 -17.53 5.65 -35.15
N ASN A 28 -18.66 5.78 -35.85
CA ASN A 28 -19.86 6.40 -35.30
C ASN A 28 -20.45 5.56 -34.15
N GLU A 29 -20.24 4.25 -34.17
CA GLU A 29 -20.62 3.29 -33.15
C GLU A 29 -20.01 3.62 -31.77
N ILE A 30 -18.86 4.30 -31.74
CA ILE A 30 -18.17 4.69 -30.50
C ILE A 30 -18.75 5.97 -29.90
N MET A 31 -19.32 6.86 -30.73
CA MET A 31 -19.72 8.20 -30.31
C MET A 31 -20.63 8.25 -29.07
N PRO A 32 -21.63 7.35 -28.91
CA PRO A 32 -22.45 7.33 -27.69
C PRO A 32 -21.63 7.12 -26.42
N TYR A 33 -20.58 6.31 -26.48
CA TYR A 33 -19.71 5.98 -25.35
C TYR A 33 -18.69 7.07 -25.01
N LEU A 34 -18.49 8.06 -25.90
CA LEU A 34 -17.59 9.19 -25.66
C LEU A 34 -18.31 10.50 -25.36
N THR A 35 -19.48 10.73 -25.97
CA THR A 35 -20.15 12.04 -25.97
C THR A 35 -21.45 12.07 -25.16
N GLN A 36 -22.11 10.92 -24.99
CA GLN A 36 -23.39 10.82 -24.27
C GLN A 36 -23.19 10.31 -22.84
N LEU A 37 -22.16 10.83 -22.16
CA LEU A 37 -21.82 10.51 -20.76
C LEU A 37 -22.81 11.19 -19.79
N LYS A 38 -24.09 10.85 -19.84
CA LYS A 38 -25.09 11.33 -18.88
C LYS A 38 -25.22 10.32 -17.73
N GLY A 39 -24.78 10.72 -16.53
CA GLY A 39 -25.05 10.04 -15.26
C GLY A 39 -24.10 8.91 -14.86
N GLN A 40 -23.73 8.00 -15.77
CA GLN A 40 -22.90 6.82 -15.44
C GLN A 40 -21.58 6.80 -16.22
N PHE A 41 -20.55 7.44 -15.66
CA PHE A 41 -19.21 7.47 -16.24
C PHE A 41 -18.15 7.56 -15.15
N THR A 42 -16.94 7.12 -15.46
CA THR A 42 -15.80 7.18 -14.54
C THR A 42 -14.91 8.34 -14.94
N GLN A 43 -14.73 9.29 -14.02
CA GLN A 43 -13.75 10.37 -14.16
C GLN A 43 -12.52 10.08 -13.32
N TYR A 44 -11.35 10.22 -13.92
CA TYR A 44 -10.07 10.22 -13.24
C TYR A 44 -9.13 11.22 -13.91
N GLN A 45 -8.15 11.70 -13.16
CA GLN A 45 -7.16 12.62 -13.69
C GLN A 45 -6.06 11.85 -14.44
N LEU A 46 -5.66 12.37 -15.61
CA LEU A 46 -4.65 11.73 -16.47
C LEU A 46 -3.25 11.70 -15.83
N ASN A 47 -2.94 12.66 -14.97
CA ASN A 47 -1.69 12.71 -14.19
C ASN A 47 -1.47 11.44 -13.34
N HIS A 48 -2.53 10.82 -12.81
CA HIS A 48 -2.42 9.61 -11.99
C HIS A 48 -2.03 8.38 -12.81
N ILE A 49 -2.35 8.34 -14.10
CA ILE A 49 -1.99 7.23 -14.99
C ILE A 49 -0.78 7.54 -15.87
N SER A 50 -0.36 8.80 -16.01
CA SER A 50 0.73 9.18 -16.92
C SER A 50 2.08 8.57 -16.54
N GLY A 51 2.26 8.23 -15.26
CA GLY A 51 3.45 7.55 -14.75
C GLY A 51 3.40 6.03 -14.83
N PHE A 52 2.27 5.45 -15.25
CA PHE A 52 2.12 4.00 -15.33
C PHE A 52 2.78 3.44 -16.59
N SER A 53 3.52 2.36 -16.39
CA SER A 53 4.17 1.58 -17.45
C SER A 53 3.34 0.35 -17.85
N SER A 54 2.49 -0.14 -16.95
CA SER A 54 1.64 -1.30 -17.19
C SER A 54 0.26 -0.90 -17.69
N VAL A 55 -0.13 -1.42 -18.87
CA VAL A 55 -1.51 -1.32 -19.38
C VAL A 55 -2.52 -1.94 -18.40
N HIS A 56 -2.11 -2.98 -17.68
CA HIS A 56 -2.95 -3.59 -16.66
C HIS A 56 -3.12 -2.69 -15.42
N ALA A 57 -2.09 -1.91 -15.04
CA ALA A 57 -2.21 -0.91 -13.98
C ALA A 57 -3.21 0.19 -14.36
N ILE A 58 -3.12 0.70 -15.59
CA ILE A 58 -4.07 1.70 -16.11
C ILE A 58 -5.49 1.14 -16.03
N ARG A 59 -5.68 -0.08 -16.55
CA ARG A 59 -7.01 -0.70 -16.59
C ARG A 59 -7.57 -0.99 -15.20
N LEU A 60 -6.76 -1.47 -14.26
CA LEU A 60 -7.19 -1.74 -12.89
C LEU A 60 -7.51 -0.45 -12.14
N TYR A 61 -6.70 0.59 -12.31
CA TYR A 61 -6.97 1.90 -11.73
C TYR A 61 -8.31 2.50 -12.21
N GLU A 62 -8.63 2.38 -13.49
CA GLU A 62 -9.95 2.77 -14.02
C GLU A 62 -11.08 2.00 -13.30
N LEU A 63 -10.93 0.68 -13.15
CA LEU A 63 -11.91 -0.17 -12.47
C LEU A 63 -12.06 0.17 -10.98
N PHE A 64 -10.98 0.53 -10.29
CA PHE A 64 -11.01 0.91 -8.88
C PHE A 64 -11.57 2.31 -8.68
N THR A 65 -11.26 3.25 -9.57
CA THR A 65 -11.82 4.61 -9.53
C THR A 65 -13.35 4.58 -9.56
N GLN A 66 -13.94 3.64 -10.32
CA GLN A 66 -15.39 3.45 -10.36
C GLN A 66 -15.99 3.09 -8.98
N TYR A 67 -15.21 2.44 -8.11
CA TYR A 67 -15.64 1.95 -6.78
C TYR A 67 -14.99 2.69 -5.61
N LYS A 68 -14.22 3.75 -5.87
CA LYS A 68 -13.46 4.47 -4.82
C LYS A 68 -14.33 5.02 -3.68
N ARG A 69 -15.62 5.29 -3.94
CA ARG A 69 -16.58 5.71 -2.91
C ARG A 69 -17.07 4.56 -2.04
N LEU A 70 -17.23 3.37 -2.62
CA LEU A 70 -17.63 2.16 -1.89
C LEU A 70 -16.46 1.59 -1.09
N GLY A 71 -15.24 1.73 -1.63
CA GLY A 71 -14.01 1.30 -0.97
C GLY A 71 -13.74 -0.20 -1.09
N GLU A 72 -14.65 -0.98 -1.66
CA GLU A 72 -14.48 -2.41 -1.87
C GLU A 72 -15.06 -2.88 -3.19
N ARG A 73 -14.45 -3.91 -3.78
CA ARG A 73 -14.92 -4.51 -5.02
C ARG A 73 -14.49 -5.97 -5.12
N TYR A 74 -15.45 -6.88 -5.24
CA TYR A 74 -15.20 -8.25 -5.66
C TYR A 74 -15.12 -8.34 -7.20
N ILE A 75 -14.15 -9.10 -7.72
CA ILE A 75 -14.03 -9.43 -9.14
C ILE A 75 -13.69 -10.92 -9.26
N SER A 76 -14.44 -11.68 -10.06
CA SER A 76 -14.08 -13.08 -10.33
C SER A 76 -12.80 -13.19 -11.16
N VAL A 77 -12.08 -14.31 -11.07
CA VAL A 77 -10.85 -14.52 -11.88
C VAL A 77 -11.17 -14.47 -13.37
N GLU A 78 -12.35 -14.96 -13.77
CA GLU A 78 -12.81 -14.97 -15.15
C GLU A 78 -13.08 -13.55 -15.67
N GLU A 79 -13.77 -12.70 -14.89
CA GLU A 79 -13.99 -11.30 -15.24
C GLU A 79 -12.69 -10.51 -15.28
N LEU A 80 -11.79 -10.74 -14.33
CA LEU A 80 -10.50 -10.06 -14.29
C LEU A 80 -9.70 -10.38 -15.55
N LYS A 81 -9.61 -11.65 -15.95
CA LYS A 81 -8.96 -12.04 -17.20
C LYS A 81 -9.62 -11.39 -18.40
N LYS A 82 -10.95 -11.39 -18.47
CA LYS A 82 -11.70 -10.76 -19.56
C LYS A 82 -11.43 -9.26 -19.68
N TRP A 83 -11.48 -8.54 -18.57
CA TRP A 83 -11.28 -7.08 -18.58
C TRP A 83 -9.84 -6.68 -18.86
N LEU A 84 -8.88 -7.57 -18.59
CA LEU A 84 -7.46 -7.37 -18.86
C LEU A 84 -7.01 -7.99 -20.20
N GLN A 85 -7.90 -8.62 -20.96
CA GLN A 85 -7.61 -9.34 -22.22
C GLN A 85 -6.59 -10.47 -22.04
N LEU A 86 -6.81 -11.30 -21.03
CA LEU A 86 -5.95 -12.39 -20.58
C LEU A 86 -6.70 -13.73 -20.48
N GLU A 87 -7.83 -13.88 -21.17
CA GLU A 87 -8.69 -15.07 -21.12
C GLU A 87 -7.91 -16.36 -21.37
N ASP A 88 -7.07 -16.36 -22.40
CA ASP A 88 -6.25 -17.51 -22.83
C ASP A 88 -4.86 -17.55 -22.16
N LYS A 89 -4.63 -16.72 -21.13
CA LYS A 89 -3.34 -16.62 -20.43
C LYS A 89 -3.49 -16.98 -18.96
N TYR A 90 -2.37 -17.40 -18.35
CA TYR A 90 -2.24 -17.63 -16.92
C TYR A 90 -3.27 -18.62 -16.34
N ASP A 91 -3.23 -19.89 -16.75
CA ASP A 91 -4.16 -20.94 -16.29
C ASP A 91 -4.24 -21.04 -14.76
N ARG A 92 -3.09 -20.88 -14.10
CA ARG A 92 -3.00 -20.83 -12.65
C ARG A 92 -3.11 -19.40 -12.15
N TYR A 93 -4.01 -19.18 -11.18
CA TYR A 93 -4.15 -17.89 -10.50
C TYR A 93 -2.82 -17.34 -9.98
N ASN A 94 -1.94 -18.19 -9.46
CA ASN A 94 -0.63 -17.74 -8.96
C ASN A 94 0.18 -16.98 -10.02
N ASN A 95 0.13 -17.40 -11.28
CA ASN A 95 0.85 -16.72 -12.35
C ASN A 95 0.18 -15.37 -12.70
N LEU A 96 -1.16 -15.34 -12.76
CA LEU A 96 -1.91 -14.10 -12.93
C LEU A 96 -1.60 -13.11 -11.79
N ASN A 97 -1.52 -13.61 -10.57
CA ASN A 97 -1.21 -12.81 -9.39
C ASN A 97 0.21 -12.25 -9.44
N GLN A 98 1.19 -13.11 -9.70
CA GLN A 98 2.61 -12.75 -9.71
C GLN A 98 2.98 -11.79 -10.83
N TRP A 99 2.44 -12.01 -12.04
CA TRP A 99 2.88 -11.28 -13.23
C TRP A 99 1.98 -10.12 -13.62
N VAL A 100 0.75 -10.05 -13.09
CA VAL A 100 -0.22 -9.02 -13.46
C VAL A 100 -0.69 -8.23 -12.25
N LEU A 101 -1.30 -8.88 -11.26
CA LEU A 101 -1.89 -8.17 -10.12
C LEU A 101 -0.85 -7.48 -9.25
N ILE A 102 0.19 -8.20 -8.81
CA ILE A 102 1.22 -7.63 -7.93
C ILE A 102 1.92 -6.43 -8.60
N PRO A 103 2.44 -6.52 -9.85
CA PRO A 103 3.08 -5.38 -10.49
C PRO A 103 2.11 -4.21 -10.70
N ALA A 104 0.87 -4.48 -11.13
CA ALA A 104 -0.11 -3.43 -11.38
C ALA A 104 -0.53 -2.70 -10.11
N LEU A 105 -0.79 -3.42 -9.03
CA LEU A 105 -1.17 -2.82 -7.74
C LEU A 105 -0.01 -2.08 -7.08
N SER A 106 1.22 -2.59 -7.22
CA SER A 106 2.41 -1.87 -6.75
C SER A 106 2.52 -0.51 -7.45
N GLU A 107 2.35 -0.49 -8.77
CA GLU A 107 2.42 0.75 -9.55
C GLU A 107 1.31 1.74 -9.20
N ILE A 108 0.07 1.25 -9.00
CA ILE A 108 -1.05 2.07 -8.53
C ILE A 108 -0.76 2.69 -7.17
N ASN A 109 -0.31 1.89 -6.20
CA ASN A 109 -0.06 2.32 -4.82
C ASN A 109 1.12 3.29 -4.69
N GLU A 110 2.04 3.29 -5.66
CA GLU A 110 3.21 4.15 -5.66
C GLU A 110 2.95 5.48 -6.39
N LYS A 111 2.18 5.46 -7.48
CA LYS A 111 2.12 6.57 -8.44
C LYS A 111 0.76 7.24 -8.57
N SER A 112 -0.27 6.77 -7.85
CA SER A 112 -1.64 7.32 -7.93
C SER A 112 -2.17 7.82 -6.58
N ASP A 113 -3.38 8.36 -6.59
CA ASP A 113 -4.16 8.79 -5.42
C ASP A 113 -4.92 7.65 -4.72
N LEU A 114 -4.77 6.41 -5.20
CA LEU A 114 -5.42 5.23 -4.65
C LEU A 114 -4.41 4.29 -3.98
N PHE A 115 -4.83 3.73 -2.85
CA PHE A 115 -4.18 2.61 -2.21
C PHE A 115 -5.11 1.40 -2.26
N VAL A 116 -4.61 0.31 -2.84
CA VAL A 116 -5.39 -0.89 -3.12
C VAL A 116 -4.72 -2.09 -2.47
N GLY A 117 -5.44 -2.67 -1.52
CA GLY A 117 -5.18 -4.01 -0.99
C GLY A 117 -6.05 -5.04 -1.69
N TYR A 118 -5.69 -6.33 -1.58
CA TYR A 118 -6.52 -7.39 -2.13
C TYR A 118 -6.39 -8.70 -1.36
N GLU A 119 -7.47 -9.47 -1.34
CA GLU A 119 -7.54 -10.80 -0.74
C GLU A 119 -8.14 -11.82 -1.73
N PRO A 120 -7.44 -12.95 -2.00
CA PRO A 120 -7.98 -13.99 -2.86
C PRO A 120 -9.13 -14.78 -2.19
N ILE A 121 -10.27 -14.88 -2.87
CA ILE A 121 -11.43 -15.65 -2.42
C ILE A 121 -11.36 -17.09 -2.95
N LYS A 122 -11.44 -18.06 -2.04
CA LYS A 122 -11.32 -19.50 -2.33
C LYS A 122 -12.66 -20.21 -2.35
N ARG A 123 -12.78 -21.20 -3.21
CA ARG A 123 -13.78 -22.28 -3.16
C ARG A 123 -13.05 -23.62 -3.17
N GLY A 124 -12.98 -24.25 -2.00
CA GLY A 124 -12.10 -25.40 -1.79
C GLY A 124 -10.62 -25.01 -2.05
N ARG A 125 -9.95 -25.72 -2.96
CA ARG A 125 -8.55 -25.43 -3.34
C ARG A 125 -8.41 -24.37 -4.44
N LYS A 126 -9.50 -23.99 -5.12
CA LYS A 126 -9.46 -23.08 -6.26
C LYS A 126 -9.72 -21.65 -5.80
N ILE A 127 -8.95 -20.69 -6.32
CA ILE A 127 -9.24 -19.26 -6.21
C ILE A 127 -10.31 -18.92 -7.25
N ILE A 128 -11.45 -18.39 -6.80
CA ILE A 128 -12.60 -18.06 -7.67
C ILE A 128 -12.67 -16.57 -7.99
N GLY A 129 -12.11 -15.72 -7.14
CA GLY A 129 -12.11 -14.28 -7.33
C GLY A 129 -11.16 -13.59 -6.37
N VAL A 130 -11.19 -12.26 -6.43
CA VAL A 130 -10.37 -11.38 -5.62
C VAL A 130 -11.25 -10.28 -5.07
N GLU A 131 -11.15 -10.04 -3.77
CA GLU A 131 -11.75 -8.91 -3.10
C GLU A 131 -10.72 -7.80 -2.97
N PHE A 132 -11.01 -6.64 -3.53
CA PHE A 132 -10.15 -5.46 -3.49
C PHE A 132 -10.67 -4.49 -2.44
N ASN A 133 -9.77 -3.93 -1.64
CA ASN A 133 -10.02 -2.81 -0.74
C ASN A 133 -9.33 -1.56 -1.29
N ILE A 134 -10.05 -0.45 -1.42
CA ILE A 134 -9.65 0.75 -2.14
C ILE A 134 -9.78 1.94 -1.17
N THR A 135 -8.68 2.64 -0.92
CA THR A 135 -8.63 3.82 -0.03
C THR A 135 -7.89 4.98 -0.69
N HIS A 136 -8.13 6.19 -0.20
CA HIS A 136 -7.40 7.41 -0.59
C HIS A 136 -6.24 7.74 0.35
N GLU A 137 -6.28 7.20 1.56
CA GLU A 137 -5.22 7.33 2.54
C GLU A 137 -4.35 6.09 2.52
N LYS A 138 -3.03 6.29 2.58
CA LYS A 138 -2.08 5.19 2.70
C LYS A 138 -2.43 4.44 3.98
N PRO A 139 -2.74 3.14 3.91
CA PRO A 139 -3.09 2.39 5.10
C PRO A 139 -1.90 2.45 6.08
N VAL A 140 -2.12 3.11 7.21
CA VAL A 140 -1.13 3.16 8.29
C VAL A 140 -1.07 1.77 8.87
N LYS A 141 0.02 1.03 8.62
CA LYS A 141 0.27 -0.21 9.34
C LYS A 141 0.21 0.13 10.82
N LYS A 142 -0.61 -0.57 11.60
CA LYS A 142 -0.61 -0.42 13.06
C LYS A 142 0.44 -1.36 13.62
N ARG A 143 1.39 -0.81 14.38
CA ARG A 143 2.36 -1.61 15.12
C ARG A 143 1.61 -2.51 16.14
N PRO A 144 1.97 -3.79 16.27
CA PRO A 144 1.45 -4.63 17.35
C PRO A 144 1.66 -3.97 18.71
N ALA A 145 0.67 -4.07 19.61
CA ALA A 145 0.79 -3.52 20.96
C ALA A 145 1.94 -4.17 21.74
N PHE A 146 2.57 -3.41 22.64
CA PHE A 146 3.60 -3.98 23.51
C PHE A 146 3.00 -4.91 24.56
N PRO A 147 3.69 -6.00 24.93
CA PRO A 147 3.22 -6.92 25.95
C PRO A 147 3.37 -6.32 27.35
N HIS A 148 2.36 -5.66 27.91
CA HIS A 148 2.43 -5.00 29.23
C HIS A 148 2.74 -5.94 30.41
N LYS A 149 2.69 -7.26 30.21
CA LYS A 149 2.97 -8.28 31.21
C LYS A 149 4.09 -9.18 30.74
N ASN A 150 4.94 -9.60 31.67
CA ASN A 150 5.94 -10.62 31.41
C ASN A 150 5.28 -12.01 31.19
N LYS A 151 6.09 -13.02 30.86
CA LYS A 151 5.64 -14.43 30.68
C LYS A 151 4.90 -15.04 31.88
N TYR A 152 4.95 -14.41 33.05
CA TYR A 152 4.27 -14.84 34.29
C TYR A 152 3.03 -13.98 34.61
N GLY A 153 2.61 -13.08 33.73
CA GLY A 153 1.44 -12.24 33.92
C GLY A 153 1.65 -11.03 34.84
N LYS A 154 2.88 -10.74 35.28
CA LYS A 154 3.20 -9.57 36.12
C LYS A 154 3.51 -8.35 35.25
N PHE A 155 3.06 -7.18 35.71
CA PHE A 155 3.41 -5.90 35.09
C PHE A 155 4.87 -5.58 35.29
N VAL A 156 5.51 -5.11 34.21
CA VAL A 156 6.93 -4.79 34.20
C VAL A 156 7.09 -3.28 34.42
N LYS A 157 7.93 -2.88 35.37
CA LYS A 157 8.15 -1.47 35.75
C LYS A 157 9.49 -0.96 35.22
N LEU A 158 9.47 0.21 34.58
CA LEU A 158 10.65 0.97 34.17
C LEU A 158 11.09 1.90 35.31
N ASP A 159 12.39 1.98 35.57
CA ASP A 159 12.96 3.10 36.32
C ASP A 159 13.13 4.30 35.38
N THR A 160 12.30 5.32 35.54
CA THR A 160 12.27 6.49 34.64
C THR A 160 13.44 7.45 34.84
N GLN A 161 14.08 7.43 36.02
CA GLN A 161 15.24 8.26 36.33
C GLN A 161 16.52 7.60 35.84
N ASN A 162 16.65 6.29 36.03
CA ASN A 162 17.79 5.52 35.56
C ASN A 162 17.37 4.19 34.88
N PRO A 163 16.98 4.25 33.60
CA PRO A 163 16.51 3.07 32.85
C PRO A 163 17.47 1.89 32.83
N LYS A 164 18.78 2.15 32.91
CA LYS A 164 19.82 1.12 32.96
C LYS A 164 19.78 0.29 34.24
N MET A 165 19.29 0.88 35.34
CA MET A 165 19.14 0.23 36.64
C MET A 165 17.81 -0.51 36.80
N SER A 166 16.97 -0.52 35.76
CA SER A 166 15.75 -1.32 35.76
C SER A 166 16.06 -2.80 35.96
N ASN A 167 15.12 -3.53 36.56
CA ASN A 167 15.32 -4.94 36.90
C ASN A 167 15.50 -5.83 35.64
N ALA A 168 15.98 -7.06 35.86
CA ALA A 168 16.19 -8.02 34.77
C ALA A 168 14.90 -8.36 34.00
N GLU A 169 13.74 -8.30 34.65
CA GLU A 169 12.44 -8.50 34.00
C GLU A 169 12.15 -7.41 32.95
N TYR A 170 12.47 -6.15 33.28
CA TYR A 170 12.38 -5.03 32.35
C TYR A 170 13.34 -5.17 31.18
N GLY A 171 14.57 -5.61 31.43
CA GLY A 171 15.53 -5.89 30.35
C GLY A 171 15.00 -6.91 29.33
N ASN A 172 14.33 -7.97 29.79
CA ASN A 172 13.70 -8.95 28.90
C ASN A 172 12.49 -8.36 28.15
N TYR A 173 11.61 -7.64 28.85
CA TYR A 173 10.48 -6.93 28.24
C TYR A 173 10.94 -5.95 27.15
N ALA A 174 11.99 -5.16 27.42
CA ALA A 174 12.55 -4.20 26.48
C ALA A 174 13.09 -4.88 25.22
N ARG A 175 13.69 -6.07 25.36
CA ARG A 175 14.16 -6.88 24.22
C ARG A 175 13.00 -7.37 23.36
N ASP A 176 11.93 -7.86 23.97
CA ASP A 176 10.74 -8.32 23.25
C ASP A 176 10.06 -7.14 22.52
N CYS A 177 9.97 -5.97 23.16
CA CYS A 177 9.43 -4.76 22.54
C CYS A 177 10.30 -4.25 21.38
N LEU A 178 11.63 -4.28 21.53
CA LEU A 178 12.55 -3.92 20.45
C LEU A 178 12.37 -4.83 19.24
N LYS A 179 12.20 -6.13 19.46
CA LYS A 179 11.94 -7.06 18.37
C LYS A 179 10.66 -6.71 17.59
N ILE A 180 9.57 -6.36 18.29
CA ILE A 180 8.34 -5.89 17.65
C ILE A 180 8.60 -4.66 16.77
N LEU A 181 9.41 -3.72 17.26
CA LEU A 181 9.75 -2.51 16.50
C LEU A 181 10.63 -2.82 15.28
N GLU A 182 11.63 -3.68 15.44
CA GLU A 182 12.55 -4.09 14.36
C GLU A 182 11.88 -4.92 13.26
N ASP A 183 10.86 -5.70 13.61
CA ASP A 183 10.05 -6.45 12.65
C ASP A 183 9.05 -5.53 11.92
N PHE A 184 8.66 -4.41 12.54
CA PHE A 184 7.64 -3.51 12.02
C PHE A 184 8.21 -2.40 11.12
N TYR A 185 9.29 -1.73 11.53
CA TYR A 185 9.90 -0.62 10.80
C TYR A 185 11.09 -1.07 9.94
N SER A 186 11.15 -0.55 8.71
CA SER A 186 12.27 -0.79 7.78
C SER A 186 13.17 0.44 7.60
N ASP A 187 12.62 1.64 7.78
CA ASP A 187 13.32 2.92 7.69
C ASP A 187 13.11 3.73 8.98
N LEU A 188 14.11 4.50 9.39
CA LEU A 188 14.03 5.39 10.54
C LEU A 188 13.03 6.54 10.30
N ALA A 189 12.89 7.00 9.06
CA ALA A 189 11.96 8.08 8.70
C ALA A 189 10.50 7.72 9.04
N ASP A 190 10.14 6.44 8.89
CA ASP A 190 8.79 5.92 9.12
C ASP A 190 8.43 5.77 10.61
N VAL A 191 9.43 5.83 11.51
CA VAL A 191 9.22 5.60 12.95
C VAL A 191 8.46 6.77 13.56
N THR A 192 7.40 6.51 14.31
CA THR A 192 6.64 7.56 15.02
C THR A 192 7.47 8.21 16.12
N THR A 193 7.15 9.45 16.51
CA THR A 193 7.84 10.12 17.64
C THR A 193 7.77 9.31 18.94
N GLU A 194 6.63 8.67 19.19
CA GLU A 194 6.44 7.78 20.33
C GLU A 194 7.36 6.56 20.25
N ASP A 195 7.47 5.92 19.08
CA ASP A 195 8.34 4.76 18.91
C ASP A 195 9.83 5.11 18.86
N LEU A 196 10.22 6.32 18.42
CA LEU A 196 11.60 6.82 18.56
C LEU A 196 12.00 6.91 20.04
N ARG A 197 11.09 7.41 20.89
CA ARG A 197 11.26 7.39 22.35
C ARG A 197 11.38 5.96 22.86
N HIS A 198 10.54 5.03 22.40
CA HIS A 198 10.64 3.62 22.79
C HIS A 198 11.98 2.99 22.41
N TYR A 199 12.49 3.21 21.19
CA TYR A 199 13.82 2.79 20.79
C TYR A 199 14.89 3.33 21.73
N TRP A 200 14.85 4.63 22.03
CA TRP A 200 15.82 5.26 22.93
C TRP A 200 15.79 4.65 24.34
N VAL A 201 14.59 4.38 24.88
CA VAL A 201 14.40 3.78 26.21
C VAL A 201 14.83 2.32 26.22
N PHE A 202 14.38 1.49 25.29
CA PHE A 202 14.65 0.05 25.32
C PHE A 202 16.12 -0.28 25.01
N LEU A 203 16.78 0.54 24.19
CA LEU A 203 18.22 0.39 23.94
C LEU A 203 19.07 0.71 25.19
N THR A 204 18.53 1.36 26.22
CA THR A 204 19.26 1.59 27.49
C THR A 204 19.54 0.31 28.27
N SER A 205 18.62 -0.65 28.17
CA SER A 205 18.71 -1.95 28.85
C SER A 205 19.32 -3.03 27.94
N ASN A 206 19.60 -2.69 26.68
CA ASN A 206 20.22 -3.60 25.72
C ASN A 206 21.75 -3.45 25.76
N ALA A 207 22.46 -4.57 25.97
CA ALA A 207 23.91 -4.60 26.05
C ALA A 207 24.61 -4.07 24.78
N SER A 208 23.99 -4.22 23.61
CA SER A 208 24.56 -3.72 22.35
C SER A 208 24.41 -2.21 22.16
N PHE A 209 23.44 -1.58 22.84
CA PHE A 209 22.97 -0.20 22.58
C PHE A 209 22.67 0.11 21.10
N ARG A 210 22.42 -0.94 20.30
CA ARG A 210 22.18 -0.86 18.86
C ARG A 210 20.94 -1.65 18.47
N SER A 211 20.20 -1.08 17.53
CA SER A 211 19.12 -1.74 16.80
C SER A 211 19.51 -1.91 15.33
N LYS A 212 18.66 -2.61 14.57
CA LYS A 212 18.76 -2.67 13.11
C LYS A 212 18.72 -1.29 12.42
N LEU A 213 17.98 -0.32 12.98
CA LEU A 213 17.79 1.02 12.38
C LEU A 213 18.85 2.05 12.82
N GLY A 214 19.69 1.72 13.80
CA GLY A 214 20.70 2.64 14.31
C GLY A 214 21.02 2.47 15.78
N LYS A 215 21.88 3.36 16.27
CA LYS A 215 22.28 3.47 17.67
C LYS A 215 21.33 4.39 18.42
N ARG A 216 21.36 4.33 19.75
CA ARG A 216 20.56 5.21 20.63
C ARG A 216 20.69 6.71 20.31
N SER A 217 21.86 7.18 19.88
CA SER A 217 22.10 8.57 19.47
C SER A 217 21.28 8.98 18.26
N ASP A 218 21.09 8.06 17.31
CA ASP A 218 20.46 8.35 16.02
C ASP A 218 18.96 8.64 16.23
N PHE A 219 18.31 7.87 17.10
CA PHE A 219 16.93 8.12 17.54
C PHE A 219 16.76 9.44 18.31
N LEU A 220 17.75 9.82 19.11
CA LEU A 220 17.70 11.10 19.84
C LEU A 220 17.84 12.29 18.88
N ASN A 221 18.75 12.20 17.92
CA ASN A 221 18.94 13.23 16.90
C ASN A 221 17.67 13.39 16.05
N GLU A 222 17.04 12.28 15.66
CA GLU A 222 15.79 12.32 14.89
C GLU A 222 14.63 12.94 15.69
N LEU A 223 14.54 12.69 17.00
CA LEU A 223 13.57 13.37 17.86
C LEU A 223 13.83 14.88 17.94
N GLN A 224 15.09 15.30 18.05
CA GLN A 224 15.45 16.71 18.07
C GLN A 224 15.11 17.41 16.75
N ASN A 225 15.37 16.76 15.62
CA ASN A 225 14.98 17.26 14.29
C ASN A 225 13.45 17.45 14.18
N ARG A 226 12.68 16.63 14.90
CA ARG A 226 11.20 16.73 14.98
C ARG A 226 10.70 17.69 16.06
N GLY A 227 11.59 18.42 16.74
CA GLY A 227 11.24 19.39 17.79
C GLY A 227 10.88 18.75 19.13
N TYR A 228 11.46 17.59 19.45
CA TYR A 228 11.25 16.91 20.73
C TYR A 228 12.56 16.62 21.46
N LYS A 229 12.49 16.61 22.79
CA LYS A 229 13.55 16.11 23.67
C LYS A 229 12.98 15.05 24.61
N ILE A 230 13.87 14.23 25.18
CA ILE A 230 13.49 13.23 26.18
C ILE A 230 13.89 13.73 27.57
N VAL A 231 12.95 13.77 28.51
CA VAL A 231 13.18 14.08 29.93
C VAL A 231 12.51 12.99 30.77
N ASN A 232 13.25 12.34 31.68
CA ASN A 232 12.74 11.22 32.50
C ASN A 232 12.05 10.13 31.67
N CYS A 233 12.63 9.80 30.52
CA CYS A 233 12.06 8.87 29.55
C CYS A 233 10.71 9.32 28.95
N GLU A 234 10.31 10.58 29.03
CA GLU A 234 9.08 11.09 28.40
C GLU A 234 9.41 12.12 27.31
N LEU A 235 8.51 12.22 26.32
CA LEU A 235 8.64 13.19 25.23
C LEU A 235 8.21 14.58 25.72
N VAL A 236 9.08 15.55 25.52
CA VAL A 236 8.81 16.96 25.78
C VAL A 236 9.01 17.73 24.49
N LYS A 237 7.99 18.46 24.05
CA LYS A 237 8.09 19.34 22.87
C LYS A 237 9.01 20.52 23.19
N VAL A 238 9.91 20.82 22.27
CA VAL A 238 10.87 21.94 22.35
C VAL A 238 10.26 23.17 21.69
#